data_AF-A0A242BUW7-F1
#
_entry.id   AF-A0A242BUW7-F1
#
_cell.length_a   1.000
_cell.length_b   1.000
_cell.length_c   1.000
_cell.angle_alpha   90.00
_cell.angle_beta   90.00
_cell.angle_gamma   90.00
#
_symmetry.space_group_name_H-M   'P 1'
#
loop_
_entity.id
_entity.type
_entity.pdbx_description
1 polymer ?
#
loop_
_entity_poly.entity_id
_entity_poly.type
_entity_poly.pdbx_seq_one_letter_code
_entity_poly.pdbx_strand_id
1 'polypeptide(L)'
;MDRQTKYICRLRFQNLIYSSDAQAFEDLFVKIMSKTYPNFHSVKPQGSHGDMKNDGYIGEEGIYFQVYGPENIEKSISDARKKIETDFTGLIKQWDGVKEFYFVVNDKYKGVGAKIHKELQGLKDILKEIGQDNDIKTNLMGPRDLENLILELDLDTVFSIIGYLPESIDGIDLDYAALTEVIDFILKLPVSSGKDKLAVPDFNDKILFNFGNNDGKIISSAVADRIRRYSENYGDIEIFFMNQGNLIRSELQKRFSELYSESKKIILDDSDNYPDLRYMYMLEECLPSEDKTFGNMVAVESLFAYFFETCDIFEEPK
;
A
#
# COMPACT_ATOMS: atom_id res chain seq x y z
N MET A 1 -5.81 4.27 19.50
CA MET A 1 -5.49 3.08 18.69
C MET A 1 -4.50 2.22 19.45
N ASP A 2 -4.82 0.94 19.69
CA ASP A 2 -3.88 -0.01 20.31
C ASP A 2 -2.72 -0.35 19.36
N ARG A 3 -1.73 -1.08 19.86
CA ARG A 3 -0.50 -1.39 19.12
C ARG A 3 -0.75 -2.27 17.89
N GLN A 4 -1.66 -3.24 17.97
CA GLN A 4 -1.96 -4.15 16.86
C GLN A 4 -2.70 -3.40 15.75
N THR A 5 -3.72 -2.62 16.08
CA THR A 5 -4.44 -1.80 15.09
C THR A 5 -3.50 -0.81 14.41
N LYS A 6 -2.63 -0.13 15.16
CA LYS A 6 -1.62 0.77 14.59
C LYS A 6 -0.68 0.06 13.63
N TYR A 7 -0.32 -1.19 13.91
CA TYR A 7 0.54 -1.97 13.04
C TYR A 7 -0.18 -2.38 11.73
N ILE A 8 -1.43 -2.84 11.81
CA ILE A 8 -2.22 -3.16 10.61
C ILE A 8 -2.45 -1.91 9.74
N CYS A 9 -2.72 -0.76 10.35
CA CYS A 9 -2.84 0.51 9.62
C CYS A 9 -1.57 0.84 8.82
N ARG A 10 -0.39 0.60 9.41
CA ARG A 10 0.89 0.79 8.70
C ARG A 10 1.04 -0.15 7.52
N LEU A 11 0.74 -1.44 7.69
CA LEU A 11 0.87 -2.40 6.60
C LEU A 11 -0.05 -2.08 5.41
N ARG A 12 -1.28 -1.62 5.69
CA ARG A 12 -2.20 -1.14 4.64
C ARG A 12 -1.66 0.07 3.93
N PHE A 13 -1.19 1.05 4.69
CA PHE A 13 -0.61 2.25 4.10
C PHE A 13 0.61 1.92 3.22
N GLN A 14 1.49 1.04 3.70
CA GLN A 14 2.63 0.56 2.93
C GLN A 14 2.20 -0.14 1.64
N ASN A 15 1.15 -0.96 1.66
CA ASN A 15 0.60 -1.57 0.45
C ASN A 15 0.05 -0.54 -0.55
N LEU A 16 -0.66 0.48 -0.06
CA LEU A 16 -1.08 1.60 -0.92
C LEU A 16 0.13 2.29 -1.57
N ILE A 17 1.20 2.51 -0.81
CA ILE A 17 2.44 3.08 -1.34
C ILE A 17 3.07 2.18 -2.41
N TYR A 18 3.17 0.87 -2.20
CA TYR A 18 3.78 -0.05 -3.17
C TYR A 18 3.01 -0.13 -4.50
N SER A 19 1.68 -0.03 -4.43
CA SER A 19 0.75 -0.12 -5.56
C SER A 19 0.44 1.20 -6.26
N SER A 20 0.72 2.35 -5.61
CA SER A 20 0.42 3.67 -6.16
C SER A 20 1.55 4.21 -7.01
N ASP A 21 1.39 4.16 -8.33
CA ASP A 21 2.30 4.79 -9.30
C ASP A 21 1.62 5.96 -10.02
N ALA A 22 2.43 6.91 -10.49
CA ALA A 22 2.01 8.10 -11.23
C ALA A 22 0.82 8.82 -10.55
N GLN A 23 -0.32 8.95 -11.25
CA GLN A 23 -1.51 9.65 -10.77
C GLN A 23 -2.08 9.04 -9.48
N ALA A 24 -1.99 7.73 -9.29
CA ALA A 24 -2.50 7.08 -8.09
C ALA A 24 -1.76 7.56 -6.83
N PHE A 25 -0.44 7.82 -6.95
CA PHE A 25 0.33 8.38 -5.84
C PHE A 25 0.01 9.85 -5.59
N GLU A 26 -0.21 10.65 -6.64
CA GLU A 26 -0.68 12.04 -6.50
C GLU A 26 -2.03 12.11 -5.80
N ASP A 27 -2.98 11.27 -6.21
CA ASP A 27 -4.32 11.25 -5.61
C ASP A 27 -4.25 10.81 -4.13
N LEU A 28 -3.40 9.83 -3.79
CA LEU A 28 -3.14 9.44 -2.41
C LEU A 28 -2.52 10.59 -1.60
N PHE A 29 -1.52 11.29 -2.14
CA PHE A 29 -0.92 12.46 -1.50
C PHE A 29 -1.96 13.56 -1.25
N VAL A 30 -2.74 13.93 -2.27
CA VAL A 30 -3.80 14.94 -2.15
C VAL A 30 -4.82 14.56 -1.08
N LYS A 31 -5.22 13.28 -1.04
CA LYS A 31 -6.15 12.74 -0.04
C LYS A 31 -5.60 12.90 1.37
N ILE A 32 -4.34 12.56 1.61
CA ILE A 32 -3.69 12.69 2.92
C ILE A 32 -3.58 14.17 3.30
N MET A 33 -3.01 15.00 2.43
CA MET A 33 -2.78 16.41 2.73
C MET A 33 -4.07 17.18 3.01
N SER A 34 -5.14 16.89 2.25
CA SER A 34 -6.47 17.51 2.46
C SER A 34 -7.11 17.13 3.80
N LYS A 35 -6.71 15.99 4.39
CA LYS A 35 -7.17 15.54 5.71
C LYS A 35 -6.29 16.05 6.84
N THR A 36 -4.99 16.23 6.57
CA THR A 36 -4.02 16.71 7.55
C THR A 36 -4.03 18.23 7.70
N TYR A 37 -4.18 18.97 6.61
CA TYR A 37 -4.03 20.42 6.58
C TYR A 37 -5.29 21.09 6.03
N PRO A 38 -6.11 21.77 6.85
CA PRO A 38 -7.35 22.41 6.40
C PRO A 38 -7.16 23.50 5.34
N ASN A 39 -5.97 24.11 5.31
CA ASN A 39 -5.55 25.17 4.38
C ASN A 39 -4.77 24.62 3.16
N PHE A 40 -4.70 23.31 2.98
CA PHE A 40 -4.14 22.70 1.78
C PHE A 40 -5.12 22.82 0.61
N HIS A 41 -4.58 23.19 -0.55
CA HIS A 41 -5.31 23.27 -1.81
C HIS A 41 -4.61 22.42 -2.86
N SER A 42 -5.31 21.40 -3.38
CA SER A 42 -4.85 20.66 -4.56
C SER A 42 -5.00 21.49 -5.82
N VAL A 43 -4.05 21.38 -6.74
CA VAL A 43 -4.13 22.02 -8.06
C VAL A 43 -4.40 20.93 -9.10
N LYS A 44 -5.44 21.11 -9.91
CA LYS A 44 -5.80 20.17 -10.97
C LYS A 44 -5.52 20.78 -12.35
N PRO A 45 -5.08 19.97 -13.33
CA PRO A 45 -4.78 20.47 -14.67
C PRO A 45 -5.97 21.16 -15.34
N GLN A 46 -5.76 22.32 -15.98
CA GLN A 46 -6.79 23.03 -16.74
C GLN A 46 -6.51 23.02 -18.24
N GLY A 47 -6.96 21.96 -18.91
CA GLY A 47 -6.80 21.80 -20.36
C GLY A 47 -5.34 21.90 -20.80
N SER A 48 -5.03 22.79 -21.75
CA SER A 48 -3.67 23.01 -22.25
C SER A 48 -2.72 23.70 -21.27
N HIS A 49 -3.23 24.29 -20.17
CA HIS A 49 -2.42 25.04 -19.21
C HIS A 49 -1.73 24.14 -18.16
N GLY A 50 -2.13 22.87 -18.07
CA GLY A 50 -1.59 21.95 -17.07
C GLY A 50 -1.92 22.37 -15.63
N ASP A 51 -1.12 21.86 -14.69
CA ASP A 51 -1.15 22.12 -13.24
C ASP A 51 -0.28 23.31 -12.82
N MET A 52 0.34 24.00 -13.79
CA MET A 52 1.34 25.04 -13.53
C MET A 52 2.49 24.57 -12.62
N LYS A 53 2.89 23.29 -12.73
CA LYS A 53 4.03 22.69 -12.00
C LYS A 53 3.85 22.70 -10.48
N ASN A 54 2.64 22.37 -10.06
CA ASN A 54 2.23 22.37 -8.66
C ASN A 54 1.07 21.40 -8.52
N ASP A 55 1.20 20.41 -7.63
CA ASP A 55 0.11 19.44 -7.35
C ASP A 55 -0.71 19.87 -6.13
N GLY A 56 -0.16 20.76 -5.30
CA GLY A 56 -0.88 21.36 -4.19
C GLY A 56 -0.03 22.30 -3.35
N TYR A 57 -0.69 23.15 -2.55
CA TYR A 57 0.00 24.18 -1.79
C TYR A 57 -0.75 24.57 -0.51
N ILE A 58 0.00 25.18 0.42
CA ILE A 58 -0.51 25.85 1.61
C ILE A 58 -0.18 27.34 1.46
N GLY A 59 -1.16 28.11 0.97
CA GLY A 59 -0.92 29.45 0.42
C GLY A 59 -0.38 30.47 1.42
N GLU A 60 -0.97 30.54 2.63
CA GLU A 60 -0.55 31.50 3.66
C GLU A 60 0.90 31.27 4.12
N GLU A 61 1.33 30.01 4.11
CA GLU A 61 2.67 29.60 4.52
C GLU A 61 3.67 29.67 3.37
N GLY A 62 3.20 29.73 2.11
CA GLY A 62 4.04 29.72 0.91
C GLY A 62 4.71 28.37 0.67
N ILE A 63 4.04 27.27 1.05
CA ILE A 63 4.54 25.90 0.90
C ILE A 63 3.90 25.28 -0.34
N TYR A 64 4.72 24.76 -1.24
CA TYR A 64 4.28 24.20 -2.52
C TYR A 64 4.84 22.79 -2.71
N PHE A 65 4.02 21.92 -3.31
CA PHE A 65 4.31 20.50 -3.44
C PHE A 65 4.25 20.07 -4.90
N GLN A 66 5.27 19.34 -5.34
CA GLN A 66 5.24 18.61 -6.60
C GLN A 66 5.50 17.13 -6.33
N VAL A 67 4.55 16.31 -6.76
CA VAL A 67 4.49 14.87 -6.56
C VAL A 67 5.10 14.14 -7.75
N TYR A 68 5.81 13.06 -7.44
CA TYR A 68 6.39 12.14 -8.40
C TYR A 68 6.24 10.70 -7.91
N GLY A 69 5.40 9.92 -8.57
CA GLY A 69 5.21 8.49 -8.29
C GLY A 69 5.89 7.60 -9.34
N PRO A 70 7.21 7.39 -9.32
CA PRO A 70 7.86 6.49 -10.26
C PRO A 70 7.56 5.03 -9.91
N GLU A 71 7.32 4.21 -10.94
CA GLU A 71 7.20 2.75 -10.78
C GLU A 71 8.47 2.15 -10.15
N ASN A 72 9.65 2.65 -10.55
CA ASN A 72 10.94 2.26 -10.01
C ASN A 72 11.88 3.47 -9.88
N ILE A 73 12.04 3.96 -8.65
CA ILE A 73 12.88 5.14 -8.36
C ILE A 73 14.35 4.98 -8.82
N GLU A 74 14.94 3.79 -8.73
CA GLU A 74 16.34 3.56 -9.11
C GLU A 74 16.55 3.70 -10.63
N LYS A 75 15.58 3.24 -11.42
CA LYS A 75 15.58 3.37 -12.88
C LYS A 75 15.22 4.78 -13.33
N SER A 76 14.54 5.54 -12.48
CA SER A 76 14.00 6.86 -12.78
C SER A 76 14.84 8.03 -12.24
N ILE A 77 16.05 7.80 -11.71
CA ILE A 77 16.89 8.87 -11.12
C ILE A 77 17.13 10.03 -12.11
N SER A 78 17.40 9.73 -13.38
CA SER A 78 17.63 10.76 -14.40
C SER A 78 16.38 11.60 -14.65
N ASP A 79 15.21 10.96 -14.70
CA ASP A 79 13.94 11.62 -14.96
C ASP A 79 13.47 12.42 -13.75
N ALA A 80 13.66 11.89 -12.54
CA ALA A 80 13.42 12.58 -11.29
C ALA A 80 14.22 13.89 -11.20
N ARG A 81 15.51 13.87 -11.55
CA ARG A 81 16.35 15.08 -11.56
C ARG A 81 15.84 16.14 -12.53
N LYS A 82 15.52 15.73 -13.76
CA LYS A 82 14.93 16.63 -14.77
C LYS A 82 13.59 17.20 -14.30
N LYS A 83 12.76 16.36 -13.66
CA LYS A 83 11.46 16.78 -13.12
C LYS A 83 11.64 17.81 -12.01
N ILE A 84 12.55 17.59 -11.07
CA ILE A 84 12.88 18.55 -9.99
C ILE A 84 13.24 19.91 -10.57
N GLU A 85 14.19 19.96 -11.51
CA GLU A 85 14.63 21.21 -12.14
C GLU A 85 13.50 21.91 -12.92
N THR A 86 12.80 21.15 -13.76
CA THR A 86 11.74 21.66 -14.64
C THR A 86 10.56 22.19 -13.83
N ASP A 87 10.13 21.45 -12.82
CA ASP A 87 8.95 21.79 -12.05
C ASP A 87 9.25 22.93 -11.08
N PHE A 88 10.41 22.94 -10.42
CA PHE A 88 10.83 24.07 -9.60
C PHE A 88 10.92 25.36 -10.42
N THR A 89 11.56 25.31 -11.60
CA THR A 89 11.69 26.46 -12.50
C THR A 89 10.35 26.93 -13.05
N GLY A 90 9.42 26.00 -13.28
CA GLY A 90 8.05 26.34 -13.69
C GLY A 90 7.27 26.98 -12.55
N LEU A 91 7.34 26.41 -11.35
CA LEU A 91 6.66 26.88 -10.15
C LEU A 91 6.99 28.34 -9.86
N ILE A 92 8.28 28.68 -9.76
CA ILE A 92 8.74 30.05 -9.46
C ILE A 92 8.36 31.09 -10.54
N LYS A 93 8.07 30.65 -11.77
CA LYS A 93 7.62 31.53 -12.85
C LYS A 93 6.12 31.78 -12.83
N GLN A 94 5.35 30.84 -12.29
CA GLN A 94 3.88 30.87 -12.32
C GLN A 94 3.27 31.30 -10.98
N TRP A 95 4.00 31.11 -9.88
CA TRP A 95 3.49 31.32 -8.53
C TRP A 95 4.35 32.30 -7.75
N ASP A 96 3.69 33.27 -7.13
CA ASP A 96 4.32 34.24 -6.24
C ASP A 96 4.34 33.74 -4.78
N GLY A 97 5.25 34.30 -3.98
CA GLY A 97 5.27 34.05 -2.53
C GLY A 97 5.72 32.65 -2.11
N VAL A 98 6.38 31.90 -3.00
CA VAL A 98 6.98 30.60 -2.68
C VAL A 98 8.07 30.78 -1.64
N LYS A 99 7.92 30.12 -0.48
CA LYS A 99 8.90 30.08 0.61
C LYS A 99 9.51 28.69 0.77
N GLU A 100 8.72 27.65 0.57
CA GLU A 100 9.17 26.26 0.63
C GLU A 100 8.66 25.46 -0.57
N PHE A 101 9.54 24.67 -1.15
CA PHE A 101 9.25 23.73 -2.21
C PHE A 101 9.53 22.31 -1.73
N TYR A 102 8.54 21.44 -1.83
CA TYR A 102 8.65 20.02 -1.50
C TYR A 102 8.54 19.19 -2.77
N PHE A 103 9.61 18.44 -3.06
CA PHE A 103 9.53 17.35 -4.02
C PHE A 103 9.08 16.09 -3.28
N VAL A 104 7.84 15.68 -3.53
CA VAL A 104 7.22 14.51 -2.90
C VAL A 104 7.43 13.32 -3.82
N VAL A 105 8.14 12.29 -3.35
CA VAL A 105 8.50 11.14 -4.19
C VAL A 105 8.02 9.84 -3.59
N ASN A 106 7.39 8.98 -4.41
CA ASN A 106 7.17 7.59 -4.02
C ASN A 106 8.46 6.80 -4.23
N ASP A 107 9.28 6.72 -3.20
CA ASP A 107 10.49 5.88 -3.21
C ASP A 107 10.21 4.41 -2.84
N LYS A 108 8.95 4.05 -2.61
CA LYS A 108 8.52 2.72 -2.16
C LYS A 108 9.29 2.23 -0.92
N TYR A 109 9.56 3.15 0.01
CA TYR A 109 10.36 2.96 1.24
C TYR A 109 11.83 2.60 1.02
N LYS A 110 12.33 2.67 -0.22
CA LYS A 110 13.72 2.36 -0.58
C LYS A 110 14.68 3.53 -0.31
N GLY A 111 14.15 4.71 -0.01
CA GLY A 111 14.94 5.93 0.03
C GLY A 111 15.26 6.45 -1.37
N VAL A 112 15.79 7.68 -1.44
CA VAL A 112 16.35 8.23 -2.67
C VAL A 112 17.88 8.28 -2.62
N GLY A 113 18.51 8.09 -3.78
CA GLY A 113 19.96 8.18 -3.89
C GLY A 113 20.48 9.61 -3.72
N ALA A 114 21.76 9.75 -3.33
CA ALA A 114 22.43 11.03 -3.10
C ALA A 114 22.35 12.03 -4.28
N LYS A 115 22.15 11.55 -5.52
CA LYS A 115 21.98 12.41 -6.69
C LYS A 115 20.71 13.27 -6.61
N ILE A 116 19.62 12.75 -6.05
CA ILE A 116 18.37 13.50 -5.86
C ILE A 116 18.55 14.59 -4.81
N HIS A 117 19.19 14.26 -3.68
CA HIS A 117 19.51 15.25 -2.65
C HIS A 117 20.41 16.37 -3.19
N LYS A 118 21.43 16.03 -3.98
CA LYS A 118 22.30 17.03 -4.63
C LYS A 118 21.53 17.90 -5.63
N GLU A 119 20.58 17.33 -6.36
CA GLU A 119 19.73 18.09 -7.28
C GLU A 119 18.91 19.14 -6.55
N LEU A 120 18.22 18.75 -5.46
CA LEU A 120 17.46 19.70 -4.64
C LEU A 120 18.34 20.80 -4.05
N GLN A 121 19.54 20.46 -3.57
CA GLN A 121 20.50 21.46 -3.07
C GLN A 121 20.96 22.43 -4.17
N GLY A 122 21.10 21.95 -5.41
CA GLY A 122 21.51 22.73 -6.57
C GLY A 122 20.47 23.73 -7.05
N LEU A 123 19.19 23.57 -6.70
CA LEU A 123 18.13 24.51 -7.07
C LEU A 123 18.38 25.95 -6.56
N LYS A 124 19.18 26.11 -5.52
CA LYS A 124 19.62 27.44 -5.04
C LYS A 124 20.42 28.21 -6.09
N ASP A 125 21.13 27.52 -6.97
CA ASP A 125 21.89 28.18 -8.03
C ASP A 125 20.96 28.66 -9.15
N ILE A 126 19.87 27.95 -9.44
CA ILE A 126 18.82 28.40 -10.37
C ILE A 126 18.21 29.72 -9.90
N LEU A 127 17.92 29.85 -8.60
CA LEU A 127 17.40 31.11 -8.03
C LEU A 127 18.35 32.29 -8.25
N LYS A 128 19.65 32.07 -8.11
CA LYS A 128 20.66 33.12 -8.38
C LYS A 128 20.70 33.50 -9.85
N GLU A 129 20.64 32.52 -10.75
CA GLU A 129 20.70 32.75 -12.20
C GLU A 129 19.51 33.58 -12.71
N ILE A 130 18.32 33.38 -12.15
CA ILE A 130 17.13 34.16 -12.51
C ILE A 130 17.00 35.48 -11.72
N GLY A 131 17.99 35.81 -10.87
CA GLY A 131 18.01 37.05 -10.10
C GLY A 131 16.97 37.13 -8.98
N GLN A 132 16.56 35.99 -8.43
CA GLN A 132 15.57 35.90 -7.35
C GLN A 132 16.26 35.87 -5.98
N ASP A 133 16.12 36.96 -5.23
CA ASP A 133 16.75 37.15 -3.91
C ASP A 133 16.05 36.38 -2.77
N ASN A 134 14.96 35.66 -3.05
CA ASN A 134 14.23 34.89 -2.04
C ASN A 134 14.97 33.57 -1.74
N ASP A 135 15.33 33.34 -0.48
CA ASP A 135 15.81 32.03 -0.01
C ASP A 135 14.62 31.07 0.10
N ILE A 136 14.38 30.30 -0.97
CA ILE A 136 13.37 29.24 -0.99
C ILE A 136 13.99 27.97 -0.38
N LYS A 137 13.33 27.40 0.63
CA LYS A 137 13.75 26.10 1.17
C LYS A 137 13.30 24.99 0.22
N THR A 138 14.21 24.08 -0.11
CA THR A 138 13.95 22.94 -0.97
C THR A 138 14.04 21.66 -0.17
N ASN A 139 12.92 20.95 -0.07
CA ASN A 139 12.77 19.79 0.79
C ASN A 139 12.40 18.55 -0.04
N LEU A 140 12.72 17.39 0.52
CA LEU A 140 12.25 16.10 0.02
C LEU A 140 11.21 15.57 1.00
N MET A 141 10.11 15.02 0.47
CA MET A 141 9.13 14.27 1.25
C MET A 141 8.94 12.90 0.61
N GLY A 142 8.86 11.86 1.43
CA GLY A 142 8.66 10.48 0.98
C GLY A 142 7.54 9.77 1.73
N PRO A 143 7.33 8.47 1.45
CA PRO A 143 6.28 7.67 2.07
C PRO A 143 6.37 7.63 3.60
N ARG A 144 7.58 7.67 4.18
CA ARG A 144 7.77 7.71 5.63
C ARG A 144 7.20 8.99 6.26
N ASP A 145 7.33 10.12 5.59
CA ASP A 145 6.78 11.39 6.07
C ASP A 145 5.24 11.34 6.01
N LEU A 146 4.69 10.83 4.91
CA LEU A 146 3.25 10.63 4.75
C LEU A 146 2.68 9.65 5.78
N GLU A 147 3.40 8.56 6.08
CA GLU A 147 3.02 7.62 7.13
C GLU A 147 2.95 8.32 8.49
N ASN A 148 3.94 9.14 8.83
CA ASN A 148 3.93 9.89 10.09
C ASN A 148 2.73 10.83 10.18
N LEU A 149 2.39 11.54 9.09
CA LEU A 149 1.20 12.40 9.05
C LEU A 149 -0.08 11.60 9.32
N ILE A 150 -0.27 10.45 8.66
CA ILE A 150 -1.46 9.61 8.86
C ILE A 150 -1.55 9.10 10.30
N LEU A 151 -0.42 8.72 10.91
CA LEU A 151 -0.42 8.17 12.27
C LEU A 151 -0.71 9.19 13.37
N GLU A 152 -0.75 10.48 13.03
CA GLU A 152 -1.17 11.58 13.90
C GLU A 152 -2.68 11.89 13.77
N LEU A 153 -3.36 11.38 12.74
CA LEU A 153 -4.79 11.59 12.53
C LEU A 153 -5.64 10.70 13.44
N ASP A 154 -6.90 11.09 13.62
CA ASP A 154 -7.90 10.26 14.30
C ASP A 154 -8.24 9.01 13.46
N LEU A 155 -8.80 7.99 14.13
CA LEU A 155 -8.99 6.67 13.54
C LEU A 155 -9.96 6.68 12.35
N ASP A 156 -11.03 7.47 12.42
CA ASP A 156 -12.01 7.57 11.34
C ASP A 156 -11.39 8.21 10.11
N THR A 157 -10.57 9.25 10.31
CA THR A 157 -9.81 9.87 9.23
C THR A 157 -8.80 8.89 8.63
N VAL A 158 -8.05 8.14 9.45
CA VAL A 158 -7.13 7.10 8.97
C VAL A 158 -7.88 6.08 8.11
N PHE A 159 -9.02 5.55 8.58
CA PHE A 159 -9.83 4.58 7.83
C PHE A 159 -10.40 5.15 6.54
N SER A 160 -10.73 6.44 6.52
CA SER A 160 -11.12 7.11 5.27
C SER A 160 -10.01 7.12 4.23
N ILE A 161 -8.72 7.11 4.67
CA ILE A 161 -7.54 7.08 3.81
C ILE A 161 -7.22 5.66 3.38
N ILE A 162 -7.03 4.75 4.33
CA ILE A 162 -6.47 3.39 4.11
C ILE A 162 -7.53 2.30 3.95
N GLY A 163 -8.81 2.63 4.09
CA GLY A 163 -9.92 1.68 4.11
C GLY A 163 -10.25 1.18 5.53
N TYR A 164 -11.51 0.82 5.74
CA TYR A 164 -12.04 0.36 7.03
C TYR A 164 -11.34 -0.90 7.53
N LEU A 165 -10.94 -0.92 8.80
CA LEU A 165 -10.51 -2.12 9.51
C LEU A 165 -11.59 -2.49 10.52
N PRO A 166 -12.15 -3.70 10.48
CA PRO A 166 -13.01 -4.13 11.56
C PRO A 166 -12.20 -4.21 12.85
N GLU A 167 -12.61 -3.40 13.82
CA GLU A 167 -12.24 -3.62 15.20
C GLU A 167 -12.77 -4.99 15.61
N SER A 168 -12.00 -5.73 16.41
CA SER A 168 -12.29 -7.09 16.83
C SER A 168 -13.77 -7.27 17.21
N ILE A 169 -14.52 -7.99 16.39
CA ILE A 169 -15.83 -8.51 16.75
C ILE A 169 -15.59 -9.99 17.11
N ASP A 170 -15.84 -10.36 18.35
CA ASP A 170 -15.90 -11.76 18.75
C ASP A 170 -17.09 -12.42 18.06
N GLY A 171 -16.90 -13.61 17.49
CA GLY A 171 -17.95 -14.32 16.74
C GLY A 171 -18.11 -13.75 15.32
N ILE A 172 -17.11 -13.96 14.47
CA ILE A 172 -17.16 -13.52 13.08
C ILE A 172 -17.94 -14.55 12.25
N ASP A 173 -19.25 -14.43 12.22
CA ASP A 173 -20.09 -15.26 11.37
C ASP A 173 -19.78 -15.03 9.88
N LEU A 174 -19.56 -16.14 9.16
CA LEU A 174 -19.31 -16.11 7.73
C LEU A 174 -20.63 -15.94 6.95
N ASP A 175 -20.79 -14.80 6.30
CA ASP A 175 -21.89 -14.58 5.36
C ASP A 175 -21.61 -15.29 4.02
N TYR A 176 -22.40 -16.32 3.70
CA TYR A 176 -22.28 -17.06 2.44
C TYR A 176 -22.54 -16.22 1.18
N ALA A 177 -23.33 -15.14 1.29
CA ALA A 177 -23.54 -14.24 0.16
C ALA A 177 -22.24 -13.47 -0.15
N ALA A 178 -21.63 -12.90 0.89
CA ALA A 178 -20.32 -12.23 0.77
C ALA A 178 -19.21 -13.19 0.36
N LEU A 179 -19.23 -14.44 0.86
CA LEU A 179 -18.30 -15.49 0.45
C LEU A 179 -18.42 -15.80 -1.05
N THR A 180 -19.65 -15.96 -1.54
CA THR A 180 -19.90 -16.26 -2.96
C THR A 180 -19.42 -15.11 -3.84
N GLU A 181 -19.73 -13.86 -3.46
CA GLU A 181 -19.26 -12.67 -4.17
C GLU A 181 -17.72 -12.61 -4.25
N VAL A 182 -17.05 -12.83 -3.12
CA VAL A 182 -15.58 -12.84 -3.04
C VAL A 182 -14.99 -13.95 -3.91
N ILE A 183 -15.56 -15.16 -3.86
CA ILE A 183 -15.10 -16.27 -4.70
C ILE A 183 -15.28 -15.93 -6.18
N ASP A 184 -16.46 -15.45 -6.58
CA ASP A 184 -16.72 -15.05 -7.97
C ASP A 184 -15.78 -13.94 -8.45
N PHE A 185 -15.38 -13.03 -7.56
CA PHE A 185 -14.38 -12.01 -7.84
C PHE A 185 -12.99 -12.62 -8.03
N ILE A 186 -12.51 -13.43 -7.09
CA ILE A 186 -11.18 -14.07 -7.15
C ILE A 186 -11.04 -14.96 -8.40
N LEU A 187 -12.11 -15.68 -8.78
CA LEU A 187 -12.10 -16.53 -9.98
C LEU A 187 -11.98 -15.73 -11.29
N LYS A 188 -12.30 -14.43 -11.29
CA LYS A 188 -12.16 -13.53 -12.44
C LYS A 188 -10.80 -12.83 -12.50
N LEU A 189 -9.98 -12.92 -11.46
CA LEU A 189 -8.61 -12.43 -11.52
C LEU A 189 -7.87 -13.10 -12.71
N PRO A 190 -6.77 -12.54 -13.23
CA PRO A 190 -5.97 -13.23 -14.24
C PRO A 190 -5.26 -14.45 -13.66
N VAL A 191 -5.03 -15.50 -14.47
CA VAL A 191 -4.19 -16.65 -14.11
C VAL A 191 -3.02 -16.73 -15.07
N SER A 192 -1.84 -16.95 -14.52
CA SER A 192 -0.62 -17.28 -15.27
C SER A 192 -0.14 -18.66 -14.84
N SER A 193 -0.23 -19.63 -15.75
CA SER A 193 0.11 -21.07 -15.59
C SER A 193 1.02 -21.43 -14.41
N GLY A 194 0.46 -21.52 -13.20
CA GLY A 194 1.15 -21.98 -12.00
C GLY A 194 1.37 -23.50 -11.99
N LYS A 195 2.36 -23.96 -11.23
CA LYS A 195 2.58 -25.38 -10.94
C LYS A 195 1.91 -25.75 -9.61
N ASP A 196 1.15 -26.84 -9.58
CA ASP A 196 0.57 -27.39 -8.36
C ASP A 196 1.65 -27.87 -7.38
N LYS A 197 1.40 -27.68 -6.07
CA LYS A 197 2.22 -28.23 -4.99
C LYS A 197 1.48 -29.39 -4.30
N LEU A 198 2.23 -30.35 -3.77
CA LEU A 198 1.75 -31.69 -3.38
C LEU A 198 1.92 -32.05 -1.89
N ALA A 199 2.26 -31.11 -1.00
CA ALA A 199 2.53 -31.41 0.41
C ALA A 199 1.69 -30.56 1.38
N VAL A 200 1.16 -31.20 2.43
CA VAL A 200 0.32 -30.60 3.49
C VAL A 200 1.04 -30.74 4.85
N PRO A 201 1.81 -29.73 5.31
CA PRO A 201 2.31 -29.65 6.68
C PRO A 201 1.21 -29.41 7.75
N ASP A 202 1.55 -29.62 9.02
CA ASP A 202 0.69 -29.31 10.18
C ASP A 202 0.47 -27.78 10.32
N PHE A 203 -0.75 -27.36 10.67
CA PHE A 203 -1.14 -25.94 10.77
C PHE A 203 -0.30 -25.16 11.78
N ASN A 204 -0.08 -25.73 12.98
CA ASN A 204 0.68 -25.07 14.03
C ASN A 204 2.17 -25.04 13.70
N ASP A 205 2.70 -26.10 13.09
CA ASP A 205 4.08 -26.12 12.61
C ASP A 205 4.30 -25.10 11.49
N LYS A 206 3.31 -24.91 10.61
CA LYS A 206 3.35 -23.90 9.56
C LYS A 206 3.22 -22.48 10.10
N ILE A 207 2.41 -22.27 11.15
CA ILE A 207 2.39 -21.02 11.92
C ILE A 207 3.76 -20.81 12.60
N LEU A 208 4.36 -21.83 13.22
CA LEU A 208 5.66 -21.66 13.84
C LEU A 208 6.76 -21.39 12.79
N PHE A 209 6.66 -21.97 11.61
CA PHE A 209 7.64 -21.79 10.54
C PHE A 209 7.54 -20.42 9.85
N ASN A 210 6.33 -19.92 9.61
CA ASN A 210 6.13 -18.60 8.99
C ASN A 210 6.04 -17.45 10.03
N PHE A 211 5.81 -17.74 11.31
CA PHE A 211 5.46 -16.76 12.36
C PHE A 211 6.21 -16.98 13.70
N GLY A 212 7.05 -18.02 13.83
CA GLY A 212 7.84 -18.29 15.03
C GLY A 212 9.17 -17.54 15.03
N ASN A 213 9.71 -17.28 16.23
CA ASN A 213 10.88 -16.42 16.47
C ASN A 213 12.25 -16.95 16.00
N ASN A 214 12.30 -18.04 15.23
CA ASN A 214 13.58 -18.56 14.74
C ASN A 214 13.84 -18.05 13.31
N ASP A 215 15.02 -17.47 13.13
CA ASP A 215 15.65 -17.12 11.85
C ASP A 215 15.12 -15.88 11.09
N GLY A 216 14.35 -15.00 11.74
CA GLY A 216 14.12 -13.63 11.23
C GLY A 216 13.16 -13.51 10.03
N LYS A 217 12.47 -14.59 9.65
CA LYS A 217 11.33 -14.57 8.74
C LYS A 217 10.04 -14.68 9.55
N ILE A 218 9.45 -13.56 9.94
CA ILE A 218 8.34 -13.53 10.89
C ILE A 218 7.19 -12.78 10.26
N ILE A 219 6.05 -13.46 10.06
CA ILE A 219 4.77 -12.78 10.03
C ILE A 219 4.43 -12.34 11.47
N SER A 220 4.06 -11.07 11.70
CA SER A 220 3.85 -10.53 13.04
C SER A 220 2.73 -11.22 13.83
N SER A 221 2.75 -11.07 15.16
CA SER A 221 1.63 -11.55 15.99
C SER A 221 0.29 -10.92 15.59
N ALA A 222 0.27 -9.70 15.05
CA ALA A 222 -0.96 -9.06 14.62
C ALA A 222 -1.60 -9.80 13.43
N VAL A 223 -0.82 -10.21 12.43
CA VAL A 223 -1.32 -11.00 11.29
C VAL A 223 -1.55 -12.46 11.70
N ALA A 224 -0.70 -13.03 12.55
CA ALA A 224 -0.89 -14.38 13.09
C ALA A 224 -2.23 -14.52 13.83
N ASP A 225 -2.58 -13.53 14.66
CA ASP A 225 -3.82 -13.50 15.40
C ASP A 225 -5.04 -13.38 14.48
N ARG A 226 -4.92 -12.68 13.34
CA ARG A 226 -5.97 -12.65 12.31
C ARG A 226 -6.19 -14.04 11.72
N ILE A 227 -5.15 -14.68 11.20
CA ILE A 227 -5.26 -16.02 10.59
C ILE A 227 -5.86 -17.02 11.59
N ARG A 228 -5.40 -17.01 12.84
CA ARG A 228 -5.99 -17.86 13.90
C ARG A 228 -7.48 -17.56 14.09
N ARG A 229 -7.86 -16.29 14.23
CA ARG A 229 -9.26 -15.91 14.42
C ARG A 229 -10.15 -16.40 13.26
N TYR A 230 -9.72 -16.18 12.02
CA TYR A 230 -10.52 -16.55 10.86
C TYR A 230 -10.51 -18.05 10.54
N SER A 231 -9.56 -18.82 11.10
CA SER A 231 -9.60 -20.30 11.03
C SER A 231 -10.79 -20.91 11.78
N GLU A 232 -11.45 -20.16 12.67
CA GLU A 232 -12.70 -20.61 13.31
C GLU A 232 -13.80 -20.92 12.27
N ASN A 233 -13.77 -20.26 11.11
CA ASN A 233 -14.71 -20.46 9.99
C ASN A 233 -14.35 -21.65 9.09
N TYR A 234 -13.33 -22.46 9.43
CA TYR A 234 -12.89 -23.59 8.62
C TYR A 234 -14.04 -24.55 8.26
N GLY A 235 -14.87 -24.91 9.26
CA GLY A 235 -15.99 -25.83 9.06
C GLY A 235 -17.01 -25.31 8.05
N ASP A 236 -17.32 -24.01 8.09
CA ASP A 236 -18.29 -23.38 7.18
C ASP A 236 -17.78 -23.31 5.74
N ILE A 237 -16.47 -23.09 5.57
CA ILE A 237 -15.80 -23.13 4.26
C ILE A 237 -15.74 -24.56 3.71
N GLU A 238 -15.44 -25.56 4.53
CA GLU A 238 -15.51 -26.98 4.10
C GLU A 238 -16.91 -27.36 3.64
N ILE A 239 -17.95 -26.99 4.41
CA ILE A 239 -19.35 -27.23 4.04
C ILE A 239 -19.68 -26.54 2.71
N PHE A 240 -19.21 -25.31 2.49
CA PHE A 240 -19.39 -24.62 1.21
C PHE A 240 -18.79 -25.42 0.05
N PHE A 241 -17.54 -25.85 0.15
CA PHE A 241 -16.88 -26.61 -0.92
C PHE A 241 -17.49 -27.99 -1.15
N MET A 242 -17.95 -28.67 -0.10
CA MET A 242 -18.69 -29.93 -0.24
C MET A 242 -19.97 -29.75 -1.08
N ASN A 243 -20.64 -28.60 -0.95
CA ASN A 243 -21.87 -28.31 -1.68
C ASN A 243 -21.63 -27.81 -3.11
N GLN A 244 -20.58 -27.01 -3.35
CA GLN A 244 -20.29 -26.41 -4.67
C GLN A 244 -19.37 -27.26 -5.56
N GLY A 245 -18.64 -28.20 -4.96
CA GLY A 245 -17.72 -29.12 -5.64
C GLY A 245 -16.26 -28.68 -5.62
N ASN A 246 -15.36 -29.67 -5.67
CA ASN A 246 -13.92 -29.48 -5.49
C ASN A 246 -13.22 -28.66 -6.60
N LEU A 247 -13.85 -28.46 -7.75
CA LEU A 247 -13.24 -27.68 -8.85
C LEU A 247 -12.98 -26.23 -8.45
N ILE A 248 -13.93 -25.61 -7.73
CA ILE A 248 -13.78 -24.22 -7.25
C ILE A 248 -12.62 -24.13 -6.26
N ARG A 249 -12.52 -25.10 -5.34
CA ARG A 249 -11.42 -25.18 -4.36
C ARG A 249 -10.06 -25.20 -5.04
N SER A 250 -9.87 -26.08 -6.03
CA SER A 250 -8.61 -26.19 -6.77
C SER A 250 -8.30 -24.94 -7.61
N GLU A 251 -9.31 -24.25 -8.14
CA GLU A 251 -9.08 -23.00 -8.88
C GLU A 251 -8.67 -21.88 -7.93
N LEU A 252 -9.35 -21.71 -6.80
CA LEU A 252 -8.98 -20.72 -5.77
C LEU A 252 -7.56 -20.93 -5.23
N GLN A 253 -7.17 -22.18 -4.97
CA GLN A 253 -5.79 -22.55 -4.60
C GLN A 253 -4.77 -21.98 -5.59
N LYS A 254 -5.00 -22.17 -6.90
CA LYS A 254 -4.12 -21.65 -7.95
C LYS A 254 -4.06 -20.13 -7.94
N ARG A 255 -5.21 -19.46 -7.82
CA ARG A 255 -5.28 -17.98 -7.74
C ARG A 255 -4.47 -17.45 -6.57
N PHE A 256 -4.64 -18.02 -5.39
CA PHE A 256 -3.89 -17.55 -4.22
C PHE A 256 -2.39 -17.83 -4.30
N SER A 257 -1.99 -18.99 -4.84
CA SER A 257 -0.58 -19.31 -5.10
C SER A 257 0.08 -18.33 -6.07
N GLU A 258 -0.66 -17.90 -7.09
CA GLU A 258 -0.19 -16.93 -8.07
C GLU A 258 -0.12 -15.52 -7.49
N LEU A 259 -1.15 -15.06 -6.77
CA LEU A 259 -1.13 -13.79 -6.05
C LEU A 259 0.04 -13.72 -5.06
N TYR A 260 0.30 -14.82 -4.35
CA TYR A 260 1.48 -14.88 -3.48
C TYR A 260 2.77 -14.73 -4.29
N SER A 261 2.89 -15.38 -5.45
CA SER A 261 4.06 -15.26 -6.32
C SER A 261 4.24 -13.86 -6.90
N GLU A 262 3.15 -13.16 -7.23
CA GLU A 262 3.15 -11.76 -7.67
C GLU A 262 3.59 -10.82 -6.54
N SER A 263 3.09 -11.05 -5.33
CA SER A 263 3.49 -10.27 -4.15
C SER A 263 5.00 -10.31 -3.92
N LYS A 264 5.69 -11.42 -4.25
CA LYS A 264 7.16 -11.53 -4.15
C LYS A 264 7.92 -10.66 -5.15
N LYS A 265 7.31 -10.32 -6.28
CA LYS A 265 7.92 -9.46 -7.31
C LYS A 265 7.82 -7.98 -6.91
N ILE A 266 6.75 -7.62 -6.21
CA ILE A 266 6.44 -6.24 -5.78
C ILE A 266 7.12 -5.94 -4.44
N ILE A 267 6.93 -6.83 -3.47
CA ILE A 267 7.45 -6.74 -2.11
C ILE A 267 8.60 -7.74 -1.99
N LEU A 268 9.83 -7.24 -1.97
CA LEU A 268 11.05 -8.04 -1.96
C LEU A 268 11.35 -8.60 -0.56
N ASP A 269 12.13 -9.68 -0.48
CA ASP A 269 12.49 -10.35 0.79
C ASP A 269 13.37 -9.47 1.71
N ASP A 270 13.92 -8.36 1.22
CA ASP A 270 14.70 -7.39 1.99
C ASP A 270 13.86 -6.23 2.54
N SER A 271 12.56 -6.17 2.20
CA SER A 271 11.65 -5.16 2.73
C SER A 271 11.31 -5.47 4.19
N ASP A 272 11.28 -4.44 5.03
CA ASP A 272 10.89 -4.59 6.43
C ASP A 272 9.47 -5.18 6.54
N ASN A 273 9.29 -6.25 7.32
CA ASN A 273 8.02 -6.97 7.47
C ASN A 273 7.43 -7.47 6.14
N TYR A 274 8.27 -7.82 5.15
CA TYR A 274 7.80 -8.34 3.86
C TYR A 274 6.76 -9.48 3.96
N PRO A 275 6.76 -10.40 4.95
CA PRO A 275 5.73 -11.44 5.03
C PRO A 275 4.34 -10.87 5.30
N ASP A 276 4.21 -9.96 6.27
CA ASP A 276 2.97 -9.25 6.59
C ASP A 276 2.50 -8.38 5.44
N LEU A 277 3.44 -7.70 4.77
CA LEU A 277 3.13 -6.89 3.60
C LEU A 277 2.54 -7.73 2.48
N ARG A 278 3.08 -8.93 2.21
CA ARG A 278 2.55 -9.85 1.20
C ARG A 278 1.19 -10.40 1.56
N TYR A 279 0.96 -10.73 2.85
CA TYR A 279 -0.36 -11.12 3.34
C TYR A 279 -1.38 -10.00 3.08
N MET A 280 -1.03 -8.76 3.43
CA MET A 280 -1.92 -7.61 3.23
C MET A 280 -2.11 -7.30 1.74
N TYR A 281 -1.08 -7.42 0.91
CA TYR A 281 -1.19 -7.31 -0.55
C TYR A 281 -2.23 -8.29 -1.09
N MET A 282 -2.08 -9.58 -0.77
CA MET A 282 -3.01 -10.60 -1.23
C MET A 282 -4.44 -10.30 -0.78
N LEU A 283 -4.61 -9.88 0.48
CA LEU A 283 -5.92 -9.55 1.04
C LEU A 283 -6.59 -8.43 0.24
N GLU A 284 -5.86 -7.35 -0.03
CA GLU A 284 -6.39 -6.20 -0.76
C GLU A 284 -6.73 -6.55 -2.22
N GLU A 285 -5.92 -7.39 -2.89
CA GLU A 285 -6.18 -7.86 -4.26
C GLU A 285 -7.37 -8.82 -4.37
N CYS A 286 -7.78 -9.45 -3.26
CA CYS A 286 -8.93 -10.36 -3.22
C CYS A 286 -10.24 -9.69 -2.83
N LEU A 287 -10.20 -8.39 -2.48
CA LEU A 287 -11.39 -7.64 -2.12
C LEU A 287 -12.06 -7.00 -3.35
N PRO A 288 -13.36 -7.24 -3.59
CA PRO A 288 -14.09 -6.57 -4.66
C PRO A 288 -14.07 -5.04 -4.45
N SER A 289 -13.80 -4.28 -5.53
CA SER A 289 -13.17 -2.96 -5.47
C SER A 289 -14.09 -1.73 -5.46
N GLU A 290 -15.39 -1.85 -5.19
CA GLU A 290 -16.29 -0.67 -5.16
C GLU A 290 -16.93 -0.37 -3.80
N ASP A 291 -17.17 -1.36 -2.95
CA ASP A 291 -17.62 -1.17 -1.57
C ASP A 291 -17.10 -2.34 -0.71
N LYS A 292 -15.88 -2.22 -0.18
CA LYS A 292 -15.29 -3.23 0.70
C LYS A 292 -16.15 -3.38 1.95
N THR A 293 -17.07 -4.33 1.95
CA THR A 293 -17.92 -4.58 3.11
C THR A 293 -17.17 -5.35 4.18
N PHE A 294 -17.67 -5.28 5.42
CA PHE A 294 -17.18 -6.14 6.49
C PHE A 294 -17.28 -7.62 6.09
N GLY A 295 -18.40 -8.03 5.49
CA GLY A 295 -18.62 -9.41 5.03
C GLY A 295 -17.58 -9.87 4.01
N ASN A 296 -17.21 -9.02 3.03
CA ASN A 296 -16.18 -9.40 2.06
C ASN A 296 -14.81 -9.59 2.72
N MET A 297 -14.46 -8.74 3.70
CA MET A 297 -13.22 -8.91 4.45
C MET A 297 -13.21 -10.20 5.25
N VAL A 298 -14.31 -10.51 5.94
CA VAL A 298 -14.47 -11.79 6.66
C VAL A 298 -14.31 -12.97 5.72
N ALA A 299 -14.93 -12.92 4.54
CA ALA A 299 -14.84 -13.99 3.55
C ALA A 299 -13.41 -14.19 3.02
N VAL A 300 -12.73 -13.11 2.60
CA VAL A 300 -11.33 -13.20 2.12
C VAL A 300 -10.42 -13.75 3.21
N GLU A 301 -10.54 -13.24 4.43
CA GLU A 301 -9.72 -13.66 5.56
C GLU A 301 -9.98 -15.12 5.98
N SER A 302 -11.24 -15.56 5.94
CA SER A 302 -11.61 -16.96 6.22
C SER A 302 -11.08 -17.90 5.13
N LEU A 303 -11.14 -17.50 3.86
CA LEU A 303 -10.51 -18.24 2.77
C LEU A 303 -8.98 -18.28 2.95
N PHE A 304 -8.35 -17.18 3.37
CA PHE A 304 -6.90 -17.16 3.62
C PHE A 304 -6.53 -18.10 4.75
N ALA A 305 -7.23 -18.08 5.88
CA ALA A 305 -6.99 -19.00 6.99
C ALA A 305 -7.17 -20.46 6.56
N TYR A 306 -8.22 -20.74 5.78
CA TYR A 306 -8.50 -22.05 5.23
C TYR A 306 -7.38 -22.55 4.29
N PHE A 307 -6.99 -21.74 3.29
CA PHE A 307 -5.94 -22.12 2.33
C PHE A 307 -4.53 -22.08 2.96
N PHE A 308 -4.36 -21.31 4.04
CA PHE A 308 -3.18 -21.39 4.88
C PHE A 308 -3.06 -22.78 5.52
N GLU A 309 -4.16 -23.30 6.06
CA GLU A 309 -4.25 -24.62 6.67
C GLU A 309 -4.11 -25.77 5.68
N THR A 310 -4.71 -25.67 4.49
CA THR A 310 -4.60 -26.70 3.45
C THR A 310 -3.29 -26.64 2.66
N CYS A 311 -2.41 -25.70 3.02
CA CYS A 311 -1.04 -25.58 2.55
C CYS A 311 -0.82 -25.00 1.15
N ASP A 312 -1.74 -24.14 0.76
CA ASP A 312 -1.86 -23.65 -0.62
C ASP A 312 -1.24 -22.26 -0.83
N ILE A 313 -0.85 -21.60 0.26
CA ILE A 313 -0.24 -20.26 0.31
C ILE A 313 0.88 -20.20 1.36
N PHE A 314 1.82 -19.25 1.23
CA PHE A 314 3.00 -19.05 2.10
C PHE A 314 4.10 -20.14 2.01
N GLU A 315 5.18 -20.01 2.78
CA GLU A 315 6.30 -20.96 2.72
C GLU A 315 5.99 -22.25 3.50
N GLU A 316 6.57 -23.36 3.04
CA GLU A 316 6.43 -24.69 3.66
C GLU A 316 7.63 -24.99 4.57
N PRO A 317 7.41 -25.51 5.79
CA PRO A 317 8.47 -26.15 6.57
C PRO A 317 9.05 -27.31 5.75
N LYS A 318 10.38 -27.42 5.69
CA LYS A 318 11.07 -28.53 5.03
C LYS A 318 11.07 -29.80 5.86
#